data_AF-A0A960EC75-F1
#
_entry.id   AF-A0A960EC75-F1
#
_cell.length_a   1.000
_cell.length_b   1.000
_cell.length_c   1.000
_cell.angle_alpha   90.00
_cell.angle_beta   90.00
_cell.angle_gamma   90.00
#
_symmetry.space_group_name_H-M   'P 1'
#
loop_
_entity.id
_entity.type
_entity.pdbx_description
1 polymer ?
#
loop_
_entity_poly.entity_id
_entity_poly.type
_entity_poly.pdbx_seq_one_letter_code
_entity_poly.pdbx_strand_id
1 'polypeptide(L)'
;SSMMGISADLGELNFERFQDWSPPFTPKNARPAVLAFNGDTYIGLDARNSFSERDYTHAQKVLRILSGLHGVLRPLDLIQPYRLEMGSKVETDRGHNLYDFWGGDVTDRLNADLADSPGANVLVNLASNEYFSVVQPERIDAKVITPRFEDAKGDGDHKVVGFFAKRARGAMAGWIIRERVKSAKALTEFDDLGYRYAPELSSPTEPVFRRRTDA
;
A
#
# COMPACT_ATOMS: atom_id res chain seq x y z
N SER A 1 -3.37 21.97 11.69
CA SER A 1 -3.14 20.98 12.78
C SER A 1 -4.40 20.21 13.13
N SER A 2 -5.52 20.87 13.49
CA SER A 2 -6.77 20.23 13.93
C SER A 2 -7.38 19.24 12.93
N MET A 3 -7.49 19.61 11.65
CA MET A 3 -8.05 18.76 10.58
C MET A 3 -7.30 17.42 10.43
N MET A 4 -5.98 17.42 10.62
CA MET A 4 -5.12 16.24 10.39
C MET A 4 -4.72 15.53 11.68
N GLY A 5 -5.15 16.03 12.85
CA GLY A 5 -4.77 15.46 14.15
C GLY A 5 -3.26 15.46 14.42
N ILE A 6 -2.55 16.50 13.95
CA ILE A 6 -1.08 16.63 14.08
C ILE A 6 -0.67 17.84 14.94
N SER A 7 0.60 17.86 15.36
CA SER A 7 1.19 19.01 16.08
C SER A 7 1.13 20.31 15.25
N ALA A 8 1.29 21.46 15.92
CA ALA A 8 1.32 22.77 15.25
C ALA A 8 2.46 22.84 14.23
N ASP A 9 3.68 22.50 14.64
CA ASP A 9 4.88 22.51 13.78
C ASP A 9 4.72 21.63 12.53
N LEU A 10 4.14 20.43 12.68
CA LEU A 10 3.85 19.57 11.54
C LEU A 10 2.73 20.13 10.65
N GLY A 11 1.79 20.86 11.24
CA GLY A 11 0.74 21.56 10.50
C GLY A 11 1.30 22.69 9.64
N GLU A 12 2.20 23.50 10.20
CA GLU A 12 2.86 24.60 9.50
C GLU A 12 3.75 24.07 8.37
N LEU A 13 4.60 23.08 8.66
CA LEU A 13 5.42 22.41 7.64
C LEU A 13 4.58 21.86 6.48
N ASN A 14 3.40 21.29 6.78
CA ASN A 14 2.54 20.76 5.73
C ASN A 14 1.83 21.87 4.93
N PHE A 15 1.53 23.00 5.57
CA PHE A 15 1.03 24.17 4.87
C PHE A 15 2.06 24.72 3.88
N GLU A 16 3.32 24.89 4.31
CA GLU A 16 4.44 25.30 3.45
C GLU A 16 4.61 24.34 2.26
N ARG A 17 4.59 23.03 2.51
CA ARG A 17 4.65 22.01 1.44
C ARG A 17 3.58 22.17 0.38
N PHE A 18 2.36 22.54 0.77
CA PHE A 18 1.29 22.79 -0.21
C PHE A 18 1.47 24.12 -0.96
N GLN A 19 2.08 25.14 -0.35
CA GLN A 19 2.42 26.39 -1.04
C GLN A 19 3.55 26.20 -2.05
N ASP A 20 4.55 25.39 -1.70
CA ASP A 20 5.70 25.08 -2.56
C ASP A 20 5.37 24.04 -3.65
N TRP A 21 4.21 23.37 -3.53
CA TRP A 21 3.81 22.32 -4.43
C TRP A 21 3.66 22.85 -5.86
N SER A 22 4.45 22.33 -6.78
CA SER A 22 4.44 22.83 -8.17
C SER A 22 4.92 21.80 -9.20
N PRO A 23 4.14 21.54 -10.27
CA PRO A 23 4.65 20.87 -11.45
C PRO A 23 5.50 21.84 -12.31
N PRO A 24 6.39 21.34 -13.18
CA PRO A 24 6.68 19.93 -13.43
C PRO A 24 7.52 19.27 -12.33
N PHE A 25 7.31 17.98 -12.11
CA PHE A 25 8.11 17.18 -11.18
C PHE A 25 9.39 16.70 -11.87
N THR A 26 10.51 16.96 -11.20
CA THR A 26 11.85 16.61 -11.67
C THR A 26 12.63 15.99 -10.51
N PRO A 27 13.73 15.26 -10.76
CA PRO A 27 14.59 14.75 -9.69
C PRO A 27 15.18 15.83 -8.76
N LYS A 28 15.06 17.13 -9.11
CA LYS A 28 15.51 18.25 -8.27
C LYS A 28 14.50 18.62 -7.18
N ASN A 29 13.19 18.51 -7.46
CA ASN A 29 12.12 18.91 -6.55
C ASN A 29 11.23 17.75 -6.09
N ALA A 30 11.38 16.55 -6.67
CA ALA A 30 10.56 15.39 -6.39
C ALA A 30 11.40 14.11 -6.33
N ARG A 31 10.81 13.05 -5.76
CA ARG A 31 11.46 11.74 -5.60
C ARG A 31 10.50 10.60 -6.00
N PRO A 32 11.02 9.45 -6.47
CA PRO A 32 10.19 8.26 -6.71
C PRO A 32 9.34 7.90 -5.49
N ALA A 33 8.05 7.67 -5.67
CA ALA A 33 7.09 7.40 -4.60
C ALA A 33 7.56 6.30 -3.64
N VAL A 34 8.03 5.17 -4.17
CA VAL A 34 8.50 4.02 -3.37
C VAL A 34 9.74 4.33 -2.53
N LEU A 35 10.48 5.40 -2.86
CA LEU A 35 11.68 5.85 -2.16
C LEU A 35 11.45 7.09 -1.29
N ALA A 36 10.32 7.77 -1.47
CA ALA A 36 9.93 8.96 -0.73
C ALA A 36 9.07 8.62 0.50
N PHE A 37 8.14 7.69 0.37
CA PHE A 37 7.34 7.27 1.51
C PHE A 37 8.17 6.51 2.55
N ASN A 38 7.81 6.71 3.82
CA ASN A 38 8.48 6.11 4.97
C ASN A 38 7.44 5.71 6.03
N GLY A 39 7.65 4.56 6.68
CA GLY A 39 6.73 3.95 7.64
C GLY A 39 6.77 2.43 7.58
N ASP A 40 6.08 1.74 8.49
CA ASP A 40 6.22 0.29 8.69
C ASP A 40 6.04 -0.54 7.42
N THR A 41 5.08 -0.17 6.57
CA THR A 41 4.87 -0.81 5.26
C THR A 41 6.09 -0.65 4.34
N TYR A 42 6.68 0.54 4.28
CA TYR A 42 7.83 0.80 3.40
C TYR A 42 9.14 0.23 3.99
N ILE A 43 9.24 0.16 5.32
CA ILE A 43 10.31 -0.56 6.03
C ILE A 43 10.22 -2.07 5.74
N GLY A 44 9.01 -2.63 5.69
CA GLY A 44 8.79 -4.02 5.31
C GLY A 44 9.09 -4.29 3.85
N LEU A 45 8.69 -3.39 2.95
CA LEU A 45 8.97 -3.46 1.51
C LEU A 45 10.47 -3.42 1.20
N ASP A 46 11.21 -2.61 1.96
CA ASP A 46 12.67 -2.47 1.90
C ASP A 46 13.23 -2.24 0.49
N ALA A 47 12.50 -1.50 -0.36
CA ALA A 47 12.85 -1.34 -1.77
C ALA A 47 14.26 -0.75 -1.95
N ARG A 48 14.63 0.25 -1.13
CA ARG A 48 15.93 0.93 -1.23
C ARG A 48 17.12 -0.03 -1.12
N ASN A 49 17.03 -1.03 -0.24
CA ASN A 49 18.15 -1.91 0.05
C ASN A 49 18.06 -3.25 -0.68
N SER A 50 16.84 -3.70 -1.00
CA SER A 50 16.60 -5.05 -1.53
C SER A 50 16.30 -5.11 -3.03
N PHE A 51 15.92 -3.99 -3.68
CA PHE A 51 15.55 -4.01 -5.10
C PHE A 51 16.75 -3.71 -6.00
N SER A 52 16.97 -4.59 -6.98
CA SER A 52 17.78 -4.32 -8.16
C SER A 52 17.02 -3.46 -9.19
N GLU A 53 17.68 -2.98 -10.23
CA GLU A 53 17.03 -2.28 -11.36
C GLU A 53 15.91 -3.12 -12.01
N ARG A 54 16.11 -4.44 -12.07
CA ARG A 54 15.11 -5.38 -12.59
C ARG A 54 13.89 -5.46 -11.68
N ASP A 55 14.08 -5.30 -10.36
CA ASP A 55 12.99 -5.29 -9.39
C ASP A 55 12.21 -3.98 -9.47
N TYR A 56 12.87 -2.83 -9.60
CA TYR A 56 12.17 -1.56 -9.86
C TYR A 56 11.38 -1.59 -11.16
N THR A 57 11.96 -2.14 -12.24
CA THR A 57 11.26 -2.30 -13.52
C THR A 57 10.03 -3.19 -13.39
N HIS A 58 10.11 -4.25 -12.59
CA HIS A 58 8.99 -5.15 -12.36
C HIS A 58 7.93 -4.51 -11.45
N ALA A 59 8.35 -3.90 -10.34
CA ALA A 59 7.49 -3.19 -9.40
C ALA A 59 6.65 -2.13 -10.12
N GLN A 60 7.23 -1.42 -11.09
CA GLN A 60 6.51 -0.41 -11.87
C GLN A 60 5.30 -0.99 -12.64
N LYS A 61 5.32 -2.29 -12.95
CA LYS A 61 4.25 -3.00 -13.63
C LYS A 61 3.21 -3.55 -12.66
N VAL A 62 3.63 -4.06 -11.51
CA VAL A 62 2.78 -4.89 -10.63
C VAL A 62 2.39 -4.27 -9.29
N LEU A 63 3.04 -3.18 -8.88
CA LEU A 63 2.75 -2.50 -7.60
C LEU A 63 2.06 -1.16 -7.86
N ARG A 64 1.05 -0.86 -7.05
CA ARG A 64 0.39 0.44 -6.96
C ARG A 64 0.32 0.88 -5.51
N ILE A 65 0.49 2.19 -5.30
CA ILE A 65 0.45 2.84 -3.99
C ILE A 65 -0.76 3.78 -3.99
N LEU A 66 -1.73 3.52 -3.11
CA LEU A 66 -2.88 4.42 -2.93
C LEU A 66 -2.43 5.69 -2.18
N SER A 67 -2.93 6.84 -2.62
CA SER A 67 -2.51 8.16 -2.14
C SER A 67 -3.73 9.08 -2.03
N GLY A 68 -3.88 9.79 -0.90
CA GLY A 68 -4.95 10.78 -0.77
C GLY A 68 -4.84 11.93 -1.78
N LEU A 69 -3.61 12.36 -2.11
CA LEU A 69 -3.36 13.47 -3.04
C LEU A 69 -3.27 13.05 -4.51
N HIS A 70 -2.72 11.87 -4.78
CA HIS A 70 -2.44 11.41 -6.14
C HIS A 70 -3.37 10.28 -6.62
N GLY A 71 -4.26 9.78 -5.77
CA GLY A 71 -5.15 8.67 -6.06
C GLY A 71 -4.38 7.35 -6.12
N VAL A 72 -3.72 7.09 -7.25
CA VAL A 72 -2.93 5.89 -7.52
C VAL A 72 -1.55 6.29 -8.06
N LEU A 73 -0.49 5.83 -7.40
CA LEU A 73 0.89 6.03 -7.81
C LEU A 73 1.53 4.70 -8.23
N ARG A 74 2.37 4.76 -9.26
CA ARG A 74 3.36 3.71 -9.55
C ARG A 74 4.64 3.96 -8.75
N PRO A 75 5.43 2.92 -8.43
CA PRO A 75 6.65 3.03 -7.63
C PRO A 75 7.62 4.15 -8.02
N LEU A 76 7.83 4.37 -9.33
CA LEU A 76 8.77 5.39 -9.83
C LEU A 76 8.11 6.70 -10.26
N ASP A 77 6.80 6.88 -10.03
CA ASP A 77 6.19 8.20 -10.22
C ASP A 77 6.84 9.18 -9.24
N LEU A 78 7.24 10.35 -9.74
CA LEU A 78 7.86 11.38 -8.92
C LEU A 78 6.78 12.08 -8.08
N ILE A 79 7.05 12.25 -6.78
CA ILE A 79 6.19 12.99 -5.86
C ILE A 79 6.98 14.06 -5.10
N GLN A 80 6.30 15.17 -4.82
CA GLN A 80 6.76 16.19 -3.87
C GLN A 80 6.27 15.85 -2.47
N PRO A 81 6.93 16.34 -1.40
CA PRO A 81 6.49 16.06 -0.04
C PRO A 81 5.10 16.64 0.21
N TYR A 82 4.20 15.83 0.75
CA TYR A 82 2.87 16.25 1.20
C TYR A 82 2.44 15.39 2.39
N ARG A 83 1.41 15.82 3.11
CA ARG A 83 0.66 14.98 4.04
C ARG A 83 -0.83 15.20 3.81
N LEU A 84 -1.48 14.17 3.28
CA LEU A 84 -2.91 14.14 3.04
C LEU A 84 -3.34 12.67 3.06
N GLU A 85 -3.78 12.21 4.23
CA GLU A 85 -4.26 10.83 4.41
C GLU A 85 -5.63 10.67 3.76
N MET A 86 -5.95 9.47 3.28
CA MET A 86 -7.20 9.21 2.56
C MET A 86 -8.44 9.54 3.43
N GLY A 87 -8.36 9.28 4.74
CA GLY A 87 -9.44 9.62 5.68
C GLY A 87 -9.60 11.11 6.00
N SER A 88 -8.83 12.01 5.40
CA SER A 88 -8.90 13.45 5.68
C SER A 88 -10.24 14.04 5.23
N LYS A 89 -10.86 14.83 6.11
CA LYS A 89 -12.10 15.57 5.82
C LYS A 89 -11.77 16.86 5.09
N VAL A 90 -11.57 16.76 3.77
CA VAL A 90 -11.36 17.91 2.89
C VAL A 90 -12.61 18.09 2.04
N GLU A 91 -13.28 19.23 2.21
CA GLU A 91 -14.39 19.62 1.34
C GLU A 91 -13.84 20.10 -0.01
N THR A 92 -14.48 19.66 -1.07
CA THR A 92 -14.15 19.99 -2.46
C THR A 92 -15.45 20.20 -3.23
N ASP A 93 -15.36 20.77 -4.44
CA ASP A 93 -16.52 20.87 -5.34
C ASP A 93 -17.10 19.49 -5.74
N ARG A 94 -16.37 18.41 -5.46
CA ARG A 94 -16.75 17.03 -5.76
C ARG A 94 -17.28 16.25 -4.54
N GLY A 95 -17.34 16.86 -3.36
CA GLY A 95 -17.91 16.23 -2.16
C GLY A 95 -17.21 16.62 -0.85
N HIS A 96 -17.54 15.89 0.22
CA HIS A 96 -17.20 16.28 1.60
C HIS A 96 -15.88 15.66 2.12
N ASN A 97 -15.30 14.75 1.35
CA ASN A 97 -14.07 14.04 1.71
C ASN A 97 -13.36 13.51 0.44
N LEU A 98 -12.20 12.89 0.63
CA LEU A 98 -11.41 12.38 -0.49
C LEU A 98 -12.01 11.14 -1.17
N TYR A 99 -12.85 10.36 -0.49
CA TYR A 99 -13.58 9.25 -1.11
C TYR A 99 -14.56 9.77 -2.15
N ASP A 100 -15.32 10.83 -1.82
CA ASP A 100 -16.23 11.49 -2.75
C ASP A 100 -15.45 12.12 -3.92
N PHE A 101 -14.35 12.82 -3.61
CA PHE A 101 -13.52 13.48 -4.61
C PHE A 101 -12.97 12.51 -5.67
N TRP A 102 -12.46 11.35 -5.23
CA TRP A 102 -11.89 10.34 -6.10
C TRP A 102 -12.95 9.47 -6.79
N GLY A 103 -14.11 9.26 -6.15
CA GLY A 103 -15.23 8.51 -6.71
C GLY A 103 -14.81 7.18 -7.35
N GLY A 104 -15.05 7.03 -8.64
CA GLY A 104 -14.66 5.83 -9.42
C GLY A 104 -13.23 5.86 -9.97
N ASP A 105 -12.57 7.02 -10.01
CA ASP A 105 -11.35 7.24 -10.79
C ASP A 105 -10.21 6.31 -10.36
N VAL A 106 -10.08 6.06 -9.05
CA VAL A 106 -9.06 5.15 -8.50
C VAL A 106 -9.30 3.72 -8.95
N THR A 107 -10.55 3.26 -8.93
CA THR A 107 -10.91 1.90 -9.35
C THR A 107 -10.69 1.72 -10.85
N ASP A 108 -11.12 2.69 -11.66
CA ASP A 108 -10.96 2.65 -13.11
C ASP A 108 -9.47 2.66 -13.50
N ARG A 109 -8.65 3.44 -12.78
CA ARG A 109 -7.20 3.44 -12.98
C ARG A 109 -6.57 2.10 -12.60
N LEU A 110 -6.99 1.48 -11.49
CA LEU A 110 -6.49 0.16 -11.09
C LEU A 110 -6.85 -0.91 -12.12
N ASN A 111 -8.07 -0.90 -12.69
CA ASN A 111 -8.45 -1.84 -13.75
C ASN A 111 -7.61 -1.66 -15.02
N ALA A 112 -7.34 -0.41 -15.44
CA ALA A 112 -6.44 -0.15 -16.57
C ALA A 112 -5.02 -0.68 -16.29
N ASP A 113 -4.49 -0.38 -15.10
CA ASP A 113 -3.16 -0.82 -14.69
C ASP A 113 -3.05 -2.35 -14.53
N LEU A 114 -4.13 -3.01 -14.10
CA LEU A 114 -4.26 -4.46 -14.00
C LEU A 114 -4.28 -5.12 -15.38
N ALA A 115 -5.00 -4.55 -16.35
CA ALA A 115 -5.04 -5.06 -17.72
C ALA A 115 -3.65 -5.04 -18.40
N ASP A 116 -2.82 -4.04 -18.06
CA ASP A 116 -1.43 -3.93 -18.52
C ASP A 116 -0.43 -4.75 -17.69
N SER A 117 -0.85 -5.27 -16.54
CA SER A 117 0.03 -5.99 -15.61
C SER A 117 0.34 -7.41 -16.11
N PRO A 118 1.60 -7.86 -16.02
CA PRO A 118 1.94 -9.24 -16.34
C PRO A 118 1.50 -10.19 -15.22
N GLY A 119 0.92 -11.35 -15.59
CA GLY A 119 0.65 -12.44 -14.66
C GLY A 119 -0.81 -12.84 -14.60
N ALA A 120 -1.22 -13.42 -13.47
CA ALA A 120 -2.61 -13.79 -13.24
C ALA A 120 -3.49 -12.54 -13.04
N ASN A 121 -4.75 -12.64 -13.45
CA ASN A 121 -5.75 -11.57 -13.27
C ASN A 121 -6.22 -11.48 -11.80
N VAL A 122 -5.34 -10.99 -10.93
CA VAL A 122 -5.47 -10.97 -9.48
C VAL A 122 -5.00 -9.64 -8.93
N LEU A 123 -5.81 -9.01 -8.07
CA LEU A 123 -5.41 -7.86 -7.26
C LEU A 123 -5.11 -8.34 -5.83
N VAL A 124 -3.86 -8.21 -5.40
CA VAL A 124 -3.48 -8.51 -4.01
C VAL A 124 -3.61 -7.23 -3.18
N ASN A 125 -4.64 -7.16 -2.35
CA ASN A 125 -4.87 -6.04 -1.46
C ASN A 125 -3.99 -6.13 -0.21
N LEU A 126 -2.92 -5.32 -0.21
CA LEU A 126 -2.01 -5.12 0.92
C LEU A 126 -2.13 -3.71 1.52
N ALA A 127 -3.17 -2.96 1.15
CA ALA A 127 -3.45 -1.65 1.71
C ALA A 127 -4.12 -1.77 3.09
N SER A 128 -4.15 -0.68 3.86
CA SER A 128 -5.04 -0.59 5.02
C SER A 128 -6.48 -0.42 4.55
N ASN A 129 -7.44 -0.74 5.42
CA ASN A 129 -8.86 -0.50 5.12
C ASN A 129 -9.12 0.97 4.78
N GLU A 130 -8.50 1.91 5.50
CA GLU A 130 -8.63 3.35 5.23
C GLU A 130 -8.29 3.68 3.76
N TYR A 131 -7.17 3.18 3.25
CA TYR A 131 -6.79 3.46 1.86
C TYR A 131 -7.61 2.64 0.87
N PHE A 132 -7.92 1.37 1.17
CA PHE A 132 -8.69 0.52 0.26
C PHE A 132 -10.16 0.94 0.13
N SER A 133 -10.72 1.70 1.08
CA SER A 133 -12.09 2.22 1.01
C SER A 133 -12.36 3.16 -0.17
N VAL A 134 -11.33 3.71 -0.83
CA VAL A 134 -11.50 4.49 -2.07
C VAL A 134 -11.67 3.59 -3.30
N VAL A 135 -11.34 2.30 -3.18
CA VAL A 135 -11.52 1.30 -4.24
C VAL A 135 -12.92 0.71 -4.11
N GLN A 136 -13.58 0.46 -5.23
CA GLN A 136 -14.90 -0.18 -5.32
C GLN A 136 -14.69 -1.65 -5.72
N PRO A 137 -14.54 -2.59 -4.77
CA PRO A 137 -14.03 -3.93 -5.06
C PRO A 137 -14.93 -4.74 -6.01
N GLU A 138 -16.23 -4.48 -5.98
CA GLU A 138 -17.24 -5.06 -6.88
C GLU A 138 -17.08 -4.65 -8.35
N ARG A 139 -16.33 -3.57 -8.62
CA ARG A 139 -15.99 -3.09 -9.97
C ARG A 139 -14.58 -3.49 -10.41
N ILE A 140 -13.81 -4.17 -9.57
CA ILE A 140 -12.47 -4.63 -9.95
C ILE A 140 -12.59 -5.83 -10.89
N ASP A 141 -11.98 -5.73 -12.07
CA ASP A 141 -12.02 -6.75 -13.12
C ASP A 141 -11.02 -7.90 -12.86
N ALA A 142 -10.84 -8.30 -11.60
CA ALA A 142 -9.94 -9.35 -11.14
C ALA A 142 -10.43 -10.03 -9.87
N LYS A 143 -9.84 -11.19 -9.56
CA LYS A 143 -9.96 -11.77 -8.22
C LYS A 143 -9.19 -10.91 -7.21
N VAL A 144 -9.90 -10.36 -6.22
CA VAL A 144 -9.27 -9.65 -5.10
C VAL A 144 -8.87 -10.66 -4.01
N ILE A 145 -7.61 -10.60 -3.58
CA ILE A 145 -7.07 -11.41 -2.48
C ILE A 145 -6.53 -10.46 -1.41
N THR A 146 -6.98 -10.61 -0.16
CA THR A 146 -6.59 -9.76 0.96
C THR A 146 -5.90 -10.60 2.03
N PRO A 147 -4.56 -10.74 2.00
CA PRO A 147 -3.83 -11.46 3.04
C PRO A 147 -4.01 -10.86 4.44
N ARG A 148 -4.22 -11.72 5.44
CA ARG A 148 -4.34 -11.35 6.85
C ARG A 148 -3.13 -11.82 7.64
N PHE A 149 -2.51 -10.91 8.39
CA PHE A 149 -1.33 -11.20 9.20
C PHE A 149 -1.67 -11.12 10.69
N GLU A 150 -1.43 -12.20 11.41
CA GLU A 150 -1.73 -12.32 12.84
C GLU A 150 -0.47 -12.67 13.64
N ASP A 151 -0.32 -12.03 14.79
CA ASP A 151 0.78 -12.24 15.71
C ASP A 151 0.26 -12.75 17.05
N ALA A 152 0.99 -13.67 17.66
CA ALA A 152 0.80 -14.13 19.02
C ALA A 152 2.03 -13.80 19.87
N LYS A 153 1.80 -13.31 21.10
CA LYS A 153 2.86 -13.12 22.10
C LYS A 153 2.96 -14.37 22.97
N GLY A 154 4.10 -15.07 22.95
CA GLY A 154 4.25 -16.34 23.66
C GLY A 154 3.19 -17.36 23.25
N ASP A 155 2.45 -17.90 24.22
CA ASP A 155 1.32 -18.83 24.02
C ASP A 155 -0.06 -18.15 23.94
N GLY A 156 -0.10 -16.83 23.80
CA GLY A 156 -1.34 -16.09 23.65
C GLY A 156 -2.02 -16.30 22.30
N ASP A 157 -3.24 -15.77 22.19
CA ASP A 157 -4.03 -15.83 20.97
C ASP A 157 -3.42 -14.98 19.84
N HIS A 158 -3.53 -15.51 18.62
CA HIS A 158 -3.15 -14.81 17.41
C HIS A 158 -4.17 -13.70 17.12
N LYS A 159 -3.67 -12.48 16.90
CA LYS A 159 -4.48 -11.33 16.53
C LYS A 159 -3.74 -10.40 15.60
N VAL A 160 -4.47 -9.57 14.86
CA VAL A 160 -3.86 -8.54 14.01
C VAL A 160 -3.27 -7.45 14.89
N VAL A 161 -1.94 -7.30 14.85
CA VAL A 161 -1.23 -6.21 15.52
C VAL A 161 -0.81 -5.18 14.47
N GLY A 162 -1.39 -3.97 14.53
CA GLY A 162 -1.33 -3.00 13.43
C GLY A 162 0.07 -2.67 12.91
N PHE A 163 1.05 -2.46 13.79
CA PHE A 163 2.45 -2.21 13.39
C PHE A 163 3.06 -3.40 12.63
N PHE A 164 2.91 -4.62 13.16
CA PHE A 164 3.44 -5.83 12.53
C PHE A 164 2.71 -6.15 11.22
N ALA A 165 1.39 -6.01 11.19
CA ALA A 165 0.60 -6.23 9.98
C ALA A 165 0.97 -5.26 8.84
N LYS A 166 1.24 -3.99 9.15
CA LYS A 166 1.75 -3.02 8.15
C LYS A 166 3.10 -3.47 7.60
N ARG A 167 4.03 -3.85 8.48
CA ARG A 167 5.35 -4.35 8.07
C ARG A 167 5.28 -5.63 7.24
N ALA A 168 4.41 -6.56 7.62
CA ALA A 168 4.19 -7.81 6.90
C ALA A 168 3.60 -7.59 5.50
N ARG A 169 2.65 -6.66 5.36
CA ARG A 169 2.11 -6.25 4.05
C ARG A 169 3.19 -5.71 3.13
N GLY A 170 4.07 -4.86 3.67
CA GLY A 170 5.26 -4.38 2.97
C GLY A 170 6.18 -5.52 2.52
N ALA A 171 6.53 -6.42 3.44
CA ALA A 171 7.40 -7.56 3.16
C ALA A 171 6.80 -8.47 2.09
N MET A 172 5.50 -8.78 2.15
CA MET A 172 4.83 -9.57 1.12
C MET A 172 4.85 -8.88 -0.25
N ALA A 173 4.59 -7.57 -0.32
CA ALA A 173 4.70 -6.83 -1.58
C ALA A 173 6.14 -6.91 -2.15
N GLY A 174 7.15 -6.73 -1.31
CA GLY A 174 8.56 -6.83 -1.70
C GLY A 174 8.94 -8.24 -2.16
N TRP A 175 8.49 -9.27 -1.45
CA TRP A 175 8.70 -10.67 -1.79
C TRP A 175 8.03 -11.05 -3.11
N ILE A 176 6.76 -10.65 -3.34
CA ILE A 176 6.05 -10.86 -4.62
C ILE A 176 6.88 -10.32 -5.79
N ILE A 177 7.44 -9.11 -5.60
CA ILE A 177 8.27 -8.47 -6.62
C ILE A 177 9.57 -9.25 -6.80
N ARG A 178 10.38 -9.42 -5.74
CA ARG A 178 11.71 -10.05 -5.81
C ARG A 178 11.65 -11.47 -6.37
N GLU A 179 10.72 -12.29 -5.89
CA GLU A 179 10.58 -13.69 -6.29
C GLU A 179 9.74 -13.88 -7.56
N ARG A 180 9.25 -12.79 -8.18
CA ARG A 180 8.44 -12.81 -9.42
C ARG A 180 7.24 -13.75 -9.28
N VAL A 181 6.50 -13.60 -8.20
CA VAL A 181 5.32 -14.43 -7.89
C VAL A 181 4.21 -14.14 -8.91
N LYS A 182 3.82 -15.17 -9.68
CA LYS A 182 2.90 -15.03 -10.83
C LYS A 182 1.53 -15.68 -10.65
N SER A 183 1.26 -16.30 -9.50
CA SER A 183 -0.02 -16.98 -9.26
C SER A 183 -0.54 -16.75 -7.85
N ALA A 184 -1.87 -16.74 -7.70
CA ALA A 184 -2.53 -16.64 -6.39
C ALA A 184 -2.13 -17.77 -5.44
N LYS A 185 -1.92 -18.99 -5.95
CA LYS A 185 -1.53 -20.14 -5.14
C LYS A 185 -0.15 -19.94 -4.51
N ALA A 186 0.80 -19.39 -5.26
CA ALA A 186 2.15 -19.18 -4.77
C ALA A 186 2.21 -18.20 -3.57
N LEU A 187 1.19 -17.35 -3.36
CA LEU A 187 1.14 -16.47 -2.19
C LEU A 187 1.26 -17.23 -0.86
N THR A 188 0.82 -18.50 -0.79
CA THR A 188 0.91 -19.32 0.42
C THR A 188 2.35 -19.70 0.79
N GLU A 189 3.31 -19.47 -0.10
CA GLU A 189 4.74 -19.74 0.11
C GLU A 189 5.45 -18.59 0.85
N PHE A 190 4.78 -17.45 1.08
CA PHE A 190 5.35 -16.35 1.83
C PHE A 190 5.69 -16.75 3.25
N ASP A 191 6.95 -16.53 3.63
CA ASP A 191 7.46 -16.96 4.93
C ASP A 191 8.44 -15.95 5.60
N ASP A 192 8.51 -14.73 5.06
CA ASP A 192 9.33 -13.64 5.60
C ASP A 192 8.87 -13.22 7.00
N LEU A 193 9.79 -12.60 7.75
CA LEU A 193 9.59 -12.08 9.10
C LEU A 193 9.10 -13.11 10.12
N GLY A 194 9.14 -14.41 9.80
CA GLY A 194 8.68 -15.50 10.67
C GLY A 194 7.19 -15.84 10.54
N TYR A 195 6.48 -15.25 9.57
CA TYR A 195 5.10 -15.62 9.27
C TYR A 195 5.02 -16.98 8.57
N ARG A 196 3.94 -17.73 8.78
CA ARG A 196 3.65 -18.98 8.09
C ARG A 196 2.18 -19.03 7.70
N TYR A 197 1.88 -19.58 6.53
CA TYR A 197 0.51 -19.76 6.06
C TYR A 197 -0.28 -20.72 6.97
N ALA A 198 -1.49 -20.34 7.33
CA ALA A 198 -2.41 -21.09 8.19
C ALA A 198 -3.61 -21.60 7.36
N PRO A 199 -3.50 -22.75 6.68
CA PRO A 199 -4.50 -23.23 5.73
C PRO A 199 -5.89 -23.41 6.33
N GLU A 200 -5.96 -23.84 7.60
CA GLU A 200 -7.20 -24.10 8.33
C GLU A 200 -8.02 -22.84 8.66
N LEU A 201 -7.42 -21.66 8.53
CA LEU A 201 -8.05 -20.36 8.76
C LEU A 201 -8.23 -19.56 7.48
N SER A 202 -7.71 -20.09 6.37
CA SER A 202 -7.60 -19.37 5.12
C SER A 202 -8.78 -19.68 4.21
N SER A 203 -9.18 -18.68 3.44
CA SER A 203 -10.06 -18.85 2.29
C SER A 203 -9.31 -18.52 1.00
N PRO A 204 -9.84 -18.87 -0.19
CA PRO A 204 -9.20 -18.53 -1.46
C PRO A 204 -8.99 -17.03 -1.71
N THR A 205 -9.66 -16.15 -0.97
CA THR A 205 -9.58 -14.68 -1.08
C THR A 205 -9.01 -14.01 0.17
N GLU A 206 -8.84 -14.74 1.27
CA GLU A 206 -8.25 -14.24 2.51
C GLU A 206 -7.29 -15.31 3.07
N PRO A 207 -6.04 -15.37 2.54
CA PRO A 207 -5.02 -16.23 3.11
C PRO A 207 -4.52 -15.64 4.44
N VAL A 208 -4.49 -16.47 5.48
CA VAL A 208 -4.07 -16.09 6.83
C VAL A 208 -2.63 -16.53 7.05
N PHE A 209 -1.81 -15.62 7.57
CA PHE A 209 -0.42 -15.85 7.93
C PHE A 209 -0.21 -15.56 9.41
N ARG A 210 0.40 -16.50 10.12
CA ARG A 210 0.60 -16.44 11.57
C ARG A 210 2.07 -16.43 11.94
N ARG A 211 2.40 -15.67 12.97
CA ARG A 211 3.72 -15.64 13.59
C ARG A 211 3.61 -15.64 15.10
N ARG A 212 4.56 -16.29 15.76
CA ARG A 212 4.80 -16.12 17.20
C ARG A 212 5.99 -15.19 17.41
N THR A 213 5.83 -14.24 18.31
CA THR A 213 6.93 -13.39 18.78
C THR A 213 7.35 -13.83 20.17
N ASP A 214 8.65 -13.81 20.43
CA ASP A 214 9.19 -14.06 21.77
C ASP A 214 8.63 -13.04 22.78
N ALA A 215 8.51 -13.47 24.04
CA ALA A 215 7.80 -12.74 25.10
C ALA A 215 8.53 -11.47 25.60
#